data_AF-A0A2M9ZSS2-F1
#
_entry.id   AF-A0A2M9ZSS2-F1
#
_cell.length_a   1.000
_cell.length_b   1.000
_cell.length_c   1.000
_cell.angle_alpha   90.00
_cell.angle_beta   90.00
_cell.angle_gamma   90.00
#
_symmetry.space_group_name_H-M   'P 1'
#
loop_
_entity.id
_entity.type
_entity.pdbx_description
1 polymer ?
#
loop_
_entity_poly.entity_id
_entity_poly.type
_entity_poly.pdbx_seq_one_letter_code
_entity_poly.pdbx_strand_id
1 'polypeptide(L)'
;MGINIKIQMQELKGRATLNRFSFSFIILISSIAYQCTSLPEYREVNNSATQLLGDADRFIQEGNLEEASEILKYVYKLYPEDQRIAASLNKLPEKLKENVISKSHLSTNKSDRVFDDTGILERMAWYLPDRILDFLDIFSLNIKIGPQIGASAWITRGIQVTAYAGDTVQVGWFQKRNLGFMEEQSAEIGLGPYVPIGISGRKTGTAEEKDAYDSFTVHGPQSPVYQDYRDYWSVGSKLGVGLIGLETEVHLLEIADLIAGIFTIDFTNDDYAKSRPFKFTKTQKENLSKVKEALRNYKENEFKEIREQYLNSGVTPSVTETAETSKVEEKPKKKK
;
A
#
# COMPACT_ATOMS: atom_id res chain seq x y z
N MET A 1 -70.09 13.94 13.24
CA MET A 1 -69.16 13.15 12.40
C MET A 1 -67.83 13.89 12.39
N GLY A 2 -66.91 13.60 13.33
CA GLY A 2 -65.72 14.44 13.47
C GLY A 2 -64.90 14.23 14.75
N ILE A 3 -64.62 12.99 15.13
CA ILE A 3 -63.64 12.69 16.20
C ILE A 3 -63.04 11.32 15.88
N ASN A 4 -62.01 11.23 15.02
CA ASN A 4 -61.12 10.05 15.00
C ASN A 4 -59.85 10.15 14.11
N ILE A 5 -59.20 11.32 14.02
CA ILE A 5 -57.96 11.45 13.21
C ILE A 5 -56.75 11.93 14.03
N LYS A 6 -56.95 12.51 15.23
CA LYS A 6 -55.83 13.10 16.00
C LYS A 6 -54.94 12.11 16.76
N ILE A 7 -55.37 10.87 16.99
CA ILE A 7 -54.62 9.91 17.84
C ILE A 7 -53.56 9.13 17.04
N GLN A 8 -53.78 8.84 15.74
CA GLN A 8 -52.79 8.11 14.94
C GLN A 8 -51.52 8.91 14.60
N MET A 9 -51.55 10.25 14.70
CA MET A 9 -50.43 11.09 14.27
C MET A 9 -49.36 11.31 15.35
N GLN A 10 -49.65 11.01 16.63
CA GLN A 10 -48.66 11.10 17.72
C GLN A 10 -47.83 9.82 17.88
N GLU A 11 -48.35 8.64 17.57
CA GLU A 11 -47.58 7.38 17.63
C GLU A 11 -46.50 7.29 16.53
N LEU A 12 -46.73 7.88 15.36
CA LEU A 12 -45.76 7.84 14.26
C LEU A 12 -44.52 8.72 14.48
N LYS A 13 -44.59 9.74 15.36
CA LYS A 13 -43.42 10.57 15.72
C LYS A 13 -42.49 9.89 16.73
N GLY A 14 -42.99 8.97 17.55
CA GLY A 14 -42.19 8.25 18.56
C GLY A 14 -41.35 7.11 17.99
N ARG A 15 -41.75 6.50 16.87
CA ARG A 15 -41.00 5.40 16.22
C ARG A 15 -39.84 5.87 15.35
N ALA A 16 -39.88 7.11 14.84
CA ALA A 16 -38.83 7.65 13.97
C ALA A 16 -37.55 8.08 14.72
N THR A 17 -37.65 8.40 16.01
CA THR A 17 -36.50 8.82 16.84
C THR A 17 -35.73 7.63 17.43
N LEU A 18 -36.38 6.50 17.68
CA LEU A 18 -35.73 5.32 18.24
C LEU A 18 -34.82 4.59 17.24
N ASN A 19 -35.14 4.60 15.94
CA ASN A 19 -34.30 3.99 14.90
C ASN A 19 -33.05 4.80 14.54
N ARG A 20 -32.99 6.11 14.86
CA ARG A 20 -31.80 6.94 14.59
C ARG A 20 -30.70 6.76 15.65
N PHE A 21 -31.07 6.41 16.88
CA PHE A 21 -30.09 6.18 17.95
C PHE A 21 -29.36 4.84 17.80
N SER A 22 -30.05 3.78 17.37
CA SER A 22 -29.42 2.46 17.20
C SER A 22 -28.45 2.39 16.02
N PHE A 23 -28.70 3.11 14.92
CA PHE A 23 -27.79 3.11 13.75
C PHE A 23 -26.49 3.88 14.02
N SER A 24 -26.56 4.96 14.80
CA SER A 24 -25.39 5.77 15.16
C SER A 24 -24.45 5.02 16.12
N PHE A 25 -24.99 4.14 16.98
CA PHE A 25 -24.20 3.36 17.92
C PHE A 25 -23.48 2.17 17.28
N ILE A 26 -24.07 1.55 16.24
CA ILE A 26 -23.44 0.44 15.50
C ILE A 26 -22.23 0.94 14.69
N ILE A 27 -22.30 2.14 14.10
CA ILE A 27 -21.18 2.75 13.35
C ILE A 27 -20.03 3.13 14.31
N LEU A 28 -20.34 3.62 15.51
CA LEU A 28 -19.33 4.00 16.51
C LEU A 28 -18.61 2.79 17.13
N ILE A 29 -19.30 1.65 17.29
CA ILE A 29 -18.67 0.41 17.79
C ILE A 29 -17.81 -0.24 16.70
N SER A 30 -18.20 -0.14 15.43
CA SER A 30 -17.34 -0.63 14.34
C SER A 30 -16.07 0.19 14.14
N SER A 31 -16.02 1.48 14.46
CA SER A 31 -14.78 2.26 14.29
C SER A 31 -13.74 2.04 15.40
N ILE A 32 -14.16 1.66 16.62
CA ILE A 32 -13.24 1.41 17.74
C ILE A 32 -12.63 0.00 17.68
N ALA A 33 -13.32 -0.98 17.09
CA ALA A 33 -12.83 -2.37 17.04
C ALA A 33 -11.70 -2.62 16.01
N TYR A 34 -11.37 -1.66 15.15
CA TYR A 34 -10.46 -1.86 14.02
C TYR A 34 -9.05 -1.25 14.18
N GLN A 35 -8.73 -0.63 15.32
CA GLN A 35 -7.44 0.04 15.52
C GLN A 35 -6.41 -0.72 16.37
N CYS A 36 -6.60 -2.03 16.58
CA CYS A 36 -5.61 -2.86 17.27
C CYS A 36 -4.95 -3.86 16.31
N THR A 37 -4.36 -3.39 15.21
CA THR A 37 -3.22 -4.12 14.64
C THR A 37 -2.04 -3.85 15.57
N SER A 38 -1.70 -4.83 16.40
CA SER A 38 -0.50 -4.74 17.23
C SER A 38 0.70 -4.59 16.30
N LEU A 39 1.46 -3.51 16.47
CA LEU A 39 2.75 -3.36 15.81
C LEU A 39 3.56 -4.64 16.03
N PRO A 40 4.26 -5.16 15.00
CA PRO A 40 5.05 -6.36 15.15
C PRO A 40 6.08 -6.15 16.27
N GLU A 41 6.46 -7.21 16.98
CA GLU A 41 7.51 -7.11 18.00
C GLU A 41 8.90 -7.04 17.34
N TYR A 42 9.88 -6.39 17.98
CA TYR A 42 11.26 -6.29 17.49
C TYR A 42 11.87 -7.65 17.09
N ARG A 43 11.61 -8.68 17.91
CA ARG A 43 12.05 -10.05 17.65
C ARG A 43 11.43 -10.61 16.37
N GLU A 44 10.14 -10.37 16.14
CA GLU A 44 9.47 -10.83 14.93
C GLU A 44 10.02 -10.13 13.69
N VAL A 45 10.19 -8.81 13.75
CA VAL A 45 10.77 -8.03 12.65
C VAL A 45 12.17 -8.53 12.31
N ASN A 46 13.03 -8.76 13.30
CA ASN A 46 14.38 -9.29 13.10
C ASN A 46 14.37 -10.71 12.49
N ASN A 47 13.50 -11.60 13.02
CA ASN A 47 13.38 -12.96 12.50
C ASN A 47 12.90 -12.96 11.04
N SER A 48 11.88 -12.16 10.71
CA SER A 48 11.37 -12.01 9.36
C SER A 48 12.43 -11.43 8.42
N ALA A 49 13.17 -10.40 8.84
CA ALA A 49 14.26 -9.82 8.06
C ALA A 49 15.41 -10.81 7.82
N THR A 50 15.76 -11.63 8.82
CA THR A 50 16.80 -12.66 8.68
C THR A 50 16.37 -13.77 7.72
N GLN A 51 15.13 -14.23 7.82
CA GLN A 51 14.56 -15.22 6.89
C GLN A 51 14.54 -14.67 5.46
N LEU A 52 14.09 -13.44 5.29
CA LEU A 52 14.08 -12.74 4.01
C LEU A 52 15.49 -12.60 3.42
N LEU A 53 16.51 -12.29 4.23
CA LEU A 53 17.89 -12.25 3.74
C LEU A 53 18.36 -13.63 3.23
N GLY A 54 18.02 -14.71 3.93
CA GLY A 54 18.27 -16.07 3.46
C GLY A 54 17.52 -16.41 2.16
N ASP A 55 16.26 -15.96 2.03
CA ASP A 55 15.47 -16.11 0.81
C ASP A 55 16.06 -15.31 -0.35
N ALA A 56 16.56 -14.09 -0.11
CA ALA A 56 17.24 -13.29 -1.12
C ALA A 56 18.53 -13.97 -1.61
N ASP A 57 19.34 -14.53 -0.71
CA ASP A 57 20.51 -15.31 -1.08
C ASP A 57 20.14 -16.53 -1.94
N ARG A 58 19.06 -17.23 -1.60
CA ARG A 58 18.53 -18.34 -2.41
C ARG A 58 18.09 -17.86 -3.80
N PHE A 59 17.35 -16.76 -3.88
CA PHE A 59 16.92 -16.19 -5.17
C PHE A 59 18.10 -15.76 -6.03
N ILE A 60 19.17 -15.21 -5.44
CA ILE A 60 20.41 -14.91 -6.17
C ILE A 60 21.03 -16.19 -6.76
N GLN A 61 21.09 -17.28 -5.98
CA GLN A 61 21.62 -18.56 -6.44
C GLN A 61 20.77 -19.19 -7.56
N GLU A 62 19.45 -19.00 -7.51
CA GLU A 62 18.50 -19.48 -8.52
C GLU A 62 18.45 -18.59 -9.78
N GLY A 63 19.09 -17.42 -9.77
CA GLY A 63 19.04 -16.44 -10.86
C GLY A 63 17.79 -15.55 -10.85
N ASN A 64 16.96 -15.61 -9.80
CA ASN A 64 15.79 -14.77 -9.58
C ASN A 64 16.19 -13.41 -8.98
N LEU A 65 17.01 -12.65 -9.72
CA LEU A 65 17.69 -11.46 -9.20
C LEU A 65 16.73 -10.31 -8.84
N GLU A 66 15.60 -10.19 -9.54
CA GLU A 66 14.62 -9.13 -9.27
C GLU A 66 13.88 -9.38 -7.96
N GLU A 67 13.42 -10.61 -7.70
CA GLU A 67 12.86 -11.02 -6.40
C GLU A 67 13.85 -10.80 -5.25
N ALA A 68 15.13 -11.16 -5.46
CA ALA A 68 16.17 -10.92 -4.47
C ALA A 68 16.35 -9.41 -4.20
N SER A 69 16.38 -8.59 -5.25
CA SER A 69 16.53 -7.14 -5.12
C SER A 69 15.36 -6.52 -4.37
N GLU A 70 14.12 -6.95 -4.62
CA GLU A 70 12.95 -6.41 -3.93
C GLU A 70 12.94 -6.78 -2.46
N ILE A 71 13.40 -7.99 -2.09
CA ILE A 71 13.59 -8.34 -0.68
C ILE A 71 14.69 -7.47 -0.04
N LEU A 72 15.86 -7.39 -0.70
CA LEU A 72 17.02 -6.65 -0.17
C LEU A 72 16.71 -5.17 0.02
N LYS A 73 15.87 -4.56 -0.81
CA LYS A 73 15.38 -3.17 -0.66
C LYS A 73 14.79 -2.88 0.72
N TYR A 74 14.08 -3.82 1.33
CA TYR A 74 13.49 -3.62 2.67
C TYR A 74 14.46 -4.04 3.78
N VAL A 75 15.15 -5.16 3.62
CA VAL A 75 16.12 -5.63 4.63
C VAL A 75 17.29 -4.65 4.77
N TYR A 76 17.77 -4.05 3.67
CA TYR A 76 18.83 -3.05 3.67
C TYR A 76 18.43 -1.77 4.42
N LYS A 77 17.18 -1.31 4.29
CA LYS A 77 16.68 -0.15 5.06
C LYS A 77 16.71 -0.42 6.57
N LEU A 78 16.43 -1.67 6.96
CA LEU A 78 16.44 -2.07 8.35
C LEU A 78 17.88 -2.23 8.89
N TYR A 79 18.79 -2.83 8.13
CA TYR A 79 20.18 -3.11 8.54
C TYR A 79 21.21 -2.63 7.50
N PRO A 80 21.38 -1.32 7.27
CA PRO A 80 22.23 -0.81 6.19
C PRO A 80 23.72 -1.16 6.33
N GLU A 81 24.16 -1.52 7.55
CA GLU A 81 25.56 -1.83 7.89
C GLU A 81 25.87 -3.34 7.94
N ASP A 82 24.88 -4.21 7.68
CA ASP A 82 25.11 -5.66 7.72
C ASP A 82 26.01 -6.12 6.54
N GLN A 83 27.14 -6.74 6.88
CA GLN A 83 28.10 -7.27 5.92
C GLN A 83 27.50 -8.34 4.99
N ARG A 84 26.52 -9.12 5.48
CA ARG A 84 25.83 -10.12 4.67
C ARG A 84 25.02 -9.46 3.57
N ILE A 85 24.30 -8.39 3.89
CA ILE A 85 23.53 -7.62 2.91
C ILE A 85 24.46 -7.01 1.88
N ALA A 86 25.58 -6.41 2.30
CA ALA A 86 26.60 -5.90 1.37
C ALA A 86 27.14 -6.99 0.44
N ALA A 87 27.39 -8.21 0.97
CA ALA A 87 27.83 -9.35 0.17
C ALA A 87 26.76 -9.81 -0.84
N SER A 88 25.48 -9.81 -0.47
CA SER A 88 24.36 -10.13 -1.37
C SER A 88 24.16 -9.04 -2.43
N LEU A 89 24.25 -7.76 -2.06
CA LEU A 89 24.15 -6.62 -2.98
C LEU A 89 25.25 -6.63 -4.05
N ASN A 90 26.48 -7.01 -3.69
CA ASN A 90 27.59 -7.09 -4.64
C ASN A 90 27.44 -8.23 -5.66
N LYS A 91 26.50 -9.16 -5.46
CA LYS A 91 26.15 -10.19 -6.44
C LYS A 91 25.06 -9.72 -7.42
N LEU A 92 24.39 -8.60 -7.14
CA LEU A 92 23.37 -8.05 -8.03
C LEU A 92 24.02 -7.20 -9.15
N PRO A 93 23.41 -7.17 -10.35
CA PRO A 93 23.74 -6.17 -11.36
C PRO A 93 23.58 -4.75 -10.83
N GLU A 94 24.44 -3.82 -11.27
CA GLU A 94 24.45 -2.43 -10.77
C GLU A 94 23.07 -1.76 -10.84
N LYS A 95 22.30 -1.97 -11.92
CA LYS A 95 20.93 -1.45 -12.05
C LYS A 95 20.00 -1.89 -10.92
N LEU A 96 20.09 -3.15 -10.48
CA LEU A 96 19.27 -3.67 -9.38
C LEU A 96 19.79 -3.22 -8.02
N LYS A 97 21.11 -3.12 -7.87
CA LYS A 97 21.74 -2.57 -6.67
C LYS A 97 21.34 -1.12 -6.43
N GLU A 98 21.31 -0.29 -7.49
CA GLU A 98 20.81 1.08 -7.43
C GLU A 98 19.34 1.14 -7.00
N ASN A 99 18.49 0.23 -7.48
CA ASN A 99 17.08 0.17 -7.06
C ASN A 99 16.90 -0.19 -5.58
N VAL A 100 17.84 -0.92 -4.98
CA VAL A 100 17.82 -1.23 -3.54
C VAL A 100 18.18 0.00 -2.71
N ILE A 101 19.19 0.76 -3.15
CA ILE A 101 19.76 1.87 -2.38
C ILE A 101 18.96 3.16 -2.59
N SER A 102 18.49 3.43 -3.80
CA SER A 102 17.83 4.68 -4.16
C SER A 102 16.31 4.61 -3.96
N LYS A 103 15.71 5.74 -3.58
CA LYS A 103 14.25 5.90 -3.58
C LYS A 103 13.78 6.25 -4.99
N SER A 104 12.72 5.60 -5.45
CA SER A 104 12.08 5.92 -6.73
C SER A 104 11.51 7.35 -6.71
N HIS A 105 11.62 8.06 -7.83
CA HIS A 105 10.92 9.34 -8.04
C HIS A 105 9.56 9.19 -8.72
N LEU A 106 9.25 7.98 -9.19
CA LEU A 106 8.05 7.68 -9.95
C LEU A 106 6.79 7.53 -9.09
N SER A 107 6.92 7.68 -7.75
CA SER A 107 5.77 7.66 -6.84
C SER A 107 5.03 6.31 -6.91
N THR A 108 3.75 6.31 -6.53
CA THR A 108 2.80 5.20 -6.74
C THR A 108 2.60 4.74 -8.19
N ASN A 109 3.11 5.48 -9.18
CA ASN A 109 2.92 5.18 -10.60
C ASN A 109 3.78 4.00 -11.07
N LYS A 110 4.90 3.71 -10.40
CA LYS A 110 5.71 2.53 -10.73
C LYS A 110 5.09 1.31 -10.08
N SER A 111 4.79 0.29 -10.86
CA SER A 111 4.25 -0.96 -10.32
C SER A 111 5.34 -1.88 -9.76
N ASP A 112 4.98 -2.61 -8.71
CA ASP A 112 5.83 -3.61 -8.08
C ASP A 112 5.76 -4.93 -8.89
N ARG A 113 6.38 -4.91 -10.07
CA ARG A 113 6.44 -6.04 -11.01
C ARG A 113 7.86 -6.28 -11.51
N VAL A 114 8.08 -7.48 -11.99
CA VAL A 114 9.34 -7.97 -12.56
C VAL A 114 9.27 -7.92 -14.08
N PHE A 115 10.33 -7.49 -14.76
CA PHE A 115 10.37 -7.57 -16.21
C PHE A 115 10.34 -9.04 -16.67
N ASP A 116 9.51 -9.33 -17.68
CA ASP A 116 9.35 -10.66 -18.23
C ASP A 116 9.47 -10.65 -19.75
N ASP A 117 10.23 -11.61 -20.29
CA ASP A 117 10.43 -11.74 -21.73
C ASP A 117 9.35 -12.66 -22.31
N THR A 118 8.14 -12.12 -22.48
CA THR A 118 7.05 -12.84 -23.13
C THR A 118 7.29 -12.98 -24.63
N GLY A 119 6.72 -14.04 -25.23
CA GLY A 119 6.85 -14.29 -26.66
C GLY A 119 6.20 -13.20 -27.53
N ILE A 120 6.66 -13.03 -28.77
CA ILE A 120 6.16 -12.01 -29.71
C ILE A 120 4.63 -12.05 -29.88
N LEU A 121 4.05 -13.26 -29.98
CA LEU A 121 2.60 -13.42 -30.12
C LEU A 121 1.82 -12.96 -28.88
N GLU A 122 2.35 -13.23 -27.70
CA GLU A 122 1.75 -12.78 -26.44
C GLU A 122 1.82 -11.26 -26.33
N ARG A 123 2.96 -10.65 -26.68
CA ARG A 123 3.10 -9.19 -26.75
C ARG A 123 2.10 -8.56 -27.73
N MET A 124 1.91 -9.16 -28.90
CA MET A 124 0.91 -8.69 -29.86
C MET A 124 -0.51 -8.83 -29.34
N ALA A 125 -0.82 -9.90 -28.61
CA ALA A 125 -2.13 -10.11 -28.01
C ALA A 125 -2.42 -9.11 -26.87
N TRP A 126 -1.40 -8.78 -26.07
CA TRP A 126 -1.51 -7.83 -24.96
C TRP A 126 -1.38 -6.37 -25.37
N TYR A 127 -0.84 -6.05 -26.56
CA TYR A 127 -0.63 -4.67 -26.98
C TYR A 127 -1.89 -3.80 -26.83
N LEU A 128 -3.01 -4.22 -27.42
CA LEU A 128 -4.25 -3.45 -27.35
C LEU A 128 -4.87 -3.44 -25.94
N PRO A 129 -4.99 -4.58 -25.22
CA PRO A 129 -5.43 -4.58 -23.83
C PRO A 129 -4.60 -3.65 -22.93
N ASP A 130 -3.27 -3.71 -23.00
CA ASP A 130 -2.39 -2.87 -22.17
C ASP A 130 -2.66 -1.38 -22.45
N ARG A 131 -2.79 -0.95 -23.72
CA ARG A 131 -3.14 0.45 -24.04
C ARG A 131 -4.49 0.89 -23.45
N ILE A 132 -5.48 -0.01 -23.41
CA ILE A 132 -6.79 0.29 -22.80
C ILE A 132 -6.64 0.45 -21.30
N LEU A 133 -5.83 -0.40 -20.66
CA LEU A 133 -5.57 -0.34 -19.22
C LEU A 133 -4.84 0.94 -18.85
N ASP A 134 -3.81 1.33 -19.58
CA ASP A 134 -3.08 2.59 -19.36
C ASP A 134 -4.00 3.81 -19.51
N PHE A 135 -4.91 3.77 -20.49
CA PHE A 135 -5.91 4.83 -20.65
C PHE A 135 -6.85 4.94 -19.45
N LEU A 136 -7.27 3.81 -18.88
CA LEU A 136 -8.11 3.80 -17.67
C LEU A 136 -7.34 4.27 -16.42
N ASP A 137 -6.02 4.06 -16.39
CA ASP A 137 -5.16 4.49 -15.29
C ASP A 137 -4.90 6.00 -15.27
N ILE A 138 -5.22 6.72 -16.35
CA ILE A 138 -5.12 8.20 -16.41
C ILE A 138 -6.06 8.88 -15.42
N PHE A 139 -7.24 8.34 -15.16
CA PHE A 139 -8.27 9.04 -14.39
C PHE A 139 -8.54 8.34 -13.07
N SER A 140 -8.74 9.13 -12.00
CA SER A 140 -9.34 8.67 -10.75
C SER A 140 -10.60 9.47 -10.44
N LEU A 141 -11.65 8.78 -9.97
CA LEU A 141 -12.92 9.39 -9.59
C LEU A 141 -13.45 8.73 -8.31
N ASN A 142 -13.52 9.50 -7.24
CA ASN A 142 -13.83 9.02 -5.90
C ASN A 142 -14.98 9.81 -5.29
N ILE A 143 -16.04 9.12 -4.88
CA ILE A 143 -17.14 9.71 -4.11
C ILE A 143 -16.81 9.55 -2.64
N LYS A 144 -16.84 10.65 -1.88
CA LYS A 144 -16.51 10.66 -0.45
C LYS A 144 -17.76 10.73 0.42
N ILE A 145 -17.81 9.89 1.45
CA ILE A 145 -18.89 9.85 2.43
C ILE A 145 -18.27 9.93 3.82
N GLY A 146 -18.67 10.93 4.60
CA GLY A 146 -18.15 11.16 5.96
C GLY A 146 -17.98 12.65 6.27
N PRO A 147 -17.82 13.01 7.56
CA PRO A 147 -17.63 14.39 7.99
C PRO A 147 -16.40 15.02 7.34
N GLN A 148 -16.61 16.05 6.54
CA GLN A 148 -15.57 16.74 5.79
C GLN A 148 -15.96 18.19 5.49
N ILE A 149 -14.97 19.05 5.39
CA ILE A 149 -15.14 20.44 4.99
C ILE A 149 -13.91 20.94 4.26
N GLY A 150 -14.16 21.69 3.18
CA GLY A 150 -13.15 22.46 2.49
C GLY A 150 -12.88 21.96 1.08
N ALA A 151 -11.80 22.47 0.50
CA ALA A 151 -11.44 22.21 -0.88
C ALA A 151 -9.92 22.16 -1.05
N SER A 152 -9.49 21.42 -2.06
CA SER A 152 -8.11 21.34 -2.51
C SER A 152 -8.10 21.29 -4.03
N ALA A 153 -7.13 21.97 -4.63
CA ALA A 153 -6.84 21.85 -6.06
C ALA A 153 -5.32 21.86 -6.24
N TRP A 154 -4.83 21.07 -7.19
CA TRP A 154 -3.39 20.94 -7.41
C TRP A 154 -3.03 20.63 -8.86
N ILE A 155 -1.86 21.12 -9.25
CA ILE A 155 -1.16 20.81 -10.50
C ILE A 155 0.16 20.18 -10.06
N THR A 156 0.14 18.89 -9.76
CA THR A 156 1.11 18.20 -8.88
C THR A 156 1.01 18.64 -7.41
N ARG A 157 1.44 17.78 -6.50
CA ARG A 157 1.44 18.07 -5.05
C ARG A 157 2.50 19.09 -4.64
N GLY A 158 3.40 19.48 -5.55
CA GLY A 158 4.30 20.62 -5.38
C GLY A 158 3.65 21.98 -5.66
N ILE A 159 2.53 22.02 -6.40
CA ILE A 159 1.80 23.25 -6.74
C ILE A 159 0.33 23.04 -6.43
N GLN A 160 -0.06 23.38 -5.21
CA GLN A 160 -1.43 23.17 -4.72
C GLN A 160 -1.97 24.35 -3.93
N VAL A 161 -3.28 24.41 -3.80
CA VAL A 161 -3.97 25.29 -2.86
C VAL A 161 -4.95 24.41 -2.11
N THR A 162 -4.75 24.30 -0.80
CA THR A 162 -5.50 23.35 0.01
C THR A 162 -5.97 24.02 1.29
N ALA A 163 -7.25 23.83 1.61
CA ALA A 163 -7.83 24.06 2.92
C ALA A 163 -8.92 23.01 3.09
N TYR A 164 -8.55 21.84 3.60
CA TYR A 164 -9.41 20.66 3.67
C TYR A 164 -9.19 19.91 4.98
N ALA A 165 -10.26 19.48 5.62
CA ALA A 165 -10.22 18.53 6.71
C ALA A 165 -11.38 17.55 6.61
N GLY A 166 -11.15 16.27 6.87
CA GLY A 166 -12.22 15.28 6.89
C GLY A 166 -11.80 13.89 7.34
N ASP A 167 -12.80 13.11 7.72
CA ASP A 167 -12.73 11.68 8.00
C ASP A 167 -13.78 11.00 7.11
N THR A 168 -13.31 10.26 6.10
CA THR A 168 -14.14 9.84 4.98
C THR A 168 -13.88 8.40 4.57
N VAL A 169 -14.96 7.72 4.17
CA VAL A 169 -14.91 6.51 3.36
C VAL A 169 -15.20 6.92 1.92
N GLN A 170 -14.36 6.49 1.01
CA GLN A 170 -14.44 6.82 -0.40
C GLN A 170 -14.69 5.56 -1.20
N VAL A 171 -15.54 5.65 -2.22
CA VAL A 171 -15.79 4.57 -3.17
C VAL A 171 -15.54 5.13 -4.56
N GLY A 172 -14.76 4.42 -5.36
CA GLY A 172 -14.37 4.95 -6.63
C GLY A 172 -13.41 4.09 -7.41
N TRP A 173 -13.04 4.63 -8.56
CA TRP A 173 -11.95 4.15 -9.37
C TRP A 173 -10.70 4.93 -8.97
N PHE A 174 -9.79 4.25 -8.28
CA PHE A 174 -8.50 4.77 -7.89
C PHE A 174 -7.42 4.36 -8.89
N GLN A 175 -6.31 5.11 -8.88
CA GLN A 175 -5.12 4.84 -9.67
C GLN A 175 -4.68 3.37 -9.65
N LYS A 176 -4.11 2.90 -10.78
CA LYS A 176 -3.61 1.54 -11.00
C LYS A 176 -4.70 0.49 -10.88
N ARG A 177 -5.80 0.68 -11.63
CA ARG A 177 -6.91 -0.26 -11.80
C ARG A 177 -7.53 -0.71 -10.48
N ASN A 178 -7.52 0.16 -9.47
CA ASN A 178 -8.03 -0.18 -8.16
C ASN A 178 -9.47 0.33 -8.02
N LEU A 179 -10.44 -0.55 -8.25
CA LEU A 179 -11.83 -0.31 -7.91
C LEU A 179 -12.08 -0.81 -6.49
N GLY A 180 -12.52 0.06 -5.59
CA GLY A 180 -12.73 -0.37 -4.20
C GLY A 180 -13.15 0.72 -3.24
N PHE A 181 -12.63 0.60 -2.02
CA PHE A 181 -12.93 1.46 -0.88
C PHE A 181 -11.63 2.08 -0.34
N MET A 182 -11.71 3.34 0.09
CA MET A 182 -10.60 4.03 0.73
C MET A 182 -11.09 4.78 1.96
N GLU A 183 -10.52 4.46 3.12
CA GLU A 183 -10.68 5.22 4.35
C GLU A 183 -9.59 6.29 4.38
N GLU A 184 -9.94 7.55 4.60
CA GLU A 184 -8.97 8.65 4.71
C GLU A 184 -9.44 9.65 5.78
N GLN A 185 -8.62 9.80 6.81
CA GLN A 185 -8.64 10.92 7.74
C GLN A 185 -7.50 11.87 7.38
N SER A 186 -7.81 13.09 6.99
CA SER A 186 -6.80 14.09 6.64
C SER A 186 -7.16 15.49 7.09
N ALA A 187 -6.14 16.29 7.41
CA ALA A 187 -6.24 17.72 7.63
C ALA A 187 -5.05 18.41 6.94
N GLU A 188 -5.35 19.32 6.00
CA GLU A 188 -4.40 19.93 5.08
C GLU A 188 -4.74 21.42 4.92
N ILE A 189 -3.75 22.30 5.07
CA ILE A 189 -3.93 23.74 4.82
C ILE A 189 -2.64 24.37 4.31
N GLY A 190 -2.67 25.06 3.17
CA GLY A 190 -1.51 25.78 2.65
C GLY A 190 -1.53 26.06 1.16
N LEU A 191 -0.36 26.45 0.65
CA LEU A 191 -0.15 26.88 -0.74
C LEU A 191 1.21 26.39 -1.26
N GLY A 192 1.24 26.00 -2.53
CA GLY A 192 2.43 25.53 -3.23
C GLY A 192 2.98 24.25 -2.56
N PRO A 193 4.30 24.15 -2.34
CA PRO A 193 4.89 22.99 -1.70
C PRO A 193 4.80 23.03 -0.16
N TYR A 194 4.34 24.13 0.43
CA TYR A 194 4.25 24.33 1.88
C TYR A 194 2.80 24.15 2.36
N VAL A 195 2.44 22.91 2.64
CA VAL A 195 1.11 22.52 3.12
C VAL A 195 1.30 21.55 4.29
N PRO A 196 1.19 22.00 5.55
CA PRO A 196 1.04 21.11 6.68
C PRO A 196 -0.09 20.11 6.43
N ILE A 197 0.25 18.82 6.47
CA ILE A 197 -0.66 17.69 6.33
C ILE A 197 -0.51 16.77 7.53
N GLY A 198 -1.63 16.31 8.06
CA GLY A 198 -1.71 15.06 8.80
C GLY A 198 -2.66 14.13 8.06
N ILE A 199 -2.22 12.91 7.75
CA ILE A 199 -2.99 11.92 7.02
C ILE A 199 -2.87 10.54 7.65
N SER A 200 -4.01 9.87 7.76
CA SER A 200 -4.12 8.43 8.03
C SER A 200 -5.10 7.86 7.03
N GLY A 201 -4.73 6.83 6.29
CA GLY A 201 -5.63 6.26 5.30
C GLY A 201 -5.26 4.85 4.90
N ARG A 202 -6.25 4.14 4.37
CA ARG A 202 -6.15 2.77 3.88
C ARG A 202 -7.00 2.61 2.63
N LYS A 203 -6.49 1.91 1.63
CA LYS A 203 -7.14 1.62 0.36
C LYS A 203 -7.19 0.11 0.15
N THR A 204 -8.36 -0.42 -0.15
CA THR A 204 -8.61 -1.84 -0.41
C THR A 204 -9.55 -2.00 -1.60
N GLY A 205 -9.34 -3.03 -2.43
CA GLY A 205 -10.13 -3.19 -3.65
C GLY A 205 -9.60 -4.29 -4.56
N THR A 206 -9.73 -4.09 -5.86
CA THR A 206 -9.25 -5.02 -6.89
C THR A 206 -7.72 -5.09 -6.99
N ALA A 207 -7.01 -4.09 -6.48
CA ALA A 207 -5.55 -4.05 -6.43
C ALA A 207 -5.01 -4.32 -5.00
N GLU A 208 -3.70 -4.21 -4.82
CA GLU A 208 -3.05 -4.39 -3.51
C GLU A 208 -3.56 -3.39 -2.46
N GLU A 209 -3.64 -3.87 -1.22
CA GLU A 209 -3.97 -3.03 -0.07
C GLU A 209 -2.83 -2.05 0.22
N LYS A 210 -3.18 -0.77 0.38
CA LYS A 210 -2.22 0.31 0.59
C LYS A 210 -2.64 1.16 1.78
N ASP A 211 -1.73 1.40 2.69
CA ASP A 211 -1.90 2.24 3.87
C ASP A 211 -0.94 3.43 3.85
N ALA A 212 -1.35 4.53 4.48
CA ALA A 212 -0.48 5.67 4.74
C ALA A 212 -0.78 6.26 6.10
N TYR A 213 0.28 6.54 6.85
CA TYR A 213 0.25 7.37 8.04
C TYR A 213 1.43 8.33 7.94
N ASP A 214 1.15 9.62 7.81
CA ASP A 214 2.20 10.61 7.61
C ASP A 214 1.79 11.98 8.15
N SER A 215 2.79 12.76 8.55
CA SER A 215 2.62 14.15 8.96
C SER A 215 3.87 14.95 8.60
N PHE A 216 3.70 15.94 7.72
CA PHE A 216 4.80 16.76 7.23
C PHE A 216 4.29 18.11 6.73
N THR A 217 5.21 18.99 6.34
CA THR A 217 4.88 20.35 5.88
C THR A 217 5.34 20.62 4.45
N VAL A 218 6.44 20.00 4.02
CA VAL A 218 7.03 20.25 2.69
C VAL A 218 6.77 19.06 1.79
N HIS A 219 6.09 19.30 0.68
CA HIS A 219 5.69 18.29 -0.29
C HIS A 219 6.81 17.99 -1.28
N GLY A 220 7.35 16.77 -1.24
CA GLY A 220 8.31 16.28 -2.23
C GLY A 220 7.93 14.89 -2.75
N PRO A 221 8.33 14.52 -3.97
CA PRO A 221 7.97 13.23 -4.55
C PRO A 221 8.50 12.04 -3.74
N GLN A 222 9.55 12.23 -2.94
CA GLN A 222 10.15 11.18 -2.12
C GLN A 222 9.46 10.96 -0.76
N SER A 223 8.44 11.76 -0.41
CA SER A 223 7.72 11.56 0.86
C SER A 223 6.98 10.21 0.84
N PRO A 224 6.94 9.47 1.97
CA PRO A 224 6.31 8.14 2.03
C PRO A 224 4.88 8.12 1.49
N VAL A 225 4.04 9.09 1.87
CA VAL A 225 2.66 9.17 1.38
C VAL A 225 2.57 9.18 -0.16
N TYR A 226 3.56 9.74 -0.84
CA TYR A 226 3.58 9.80 -2.31
C TYR A 226 4.17 8.58 -2.96
N GLN A 227 5.05 7.87 -2.27
CA GLN A 227 5.60 6.63 -2.77
C GLN A 227 4.55 5.52 -2.73
N ASP A 228 3.73 5.50 -1.68
CA ASP A 228 2.90 4.33 -1.38
C ASP A 228 1.40 4.56 -1.59
N TYR A 229 0.89 5.79 -1.44
CA TYR A 229 -0.56 6.02 -1.28
C TYR A 229 -1.21 7.02 -2.26
N ARG A 230 -0.60 8.20 -2.45
CA ARG A 230 -1.07 9.27 -3.36
C ARG A 230 -0.10 9.49 -4.50
N ASP A 231 -0.60 9.90 -5.66
CA ASP A 231 0.27 10.32 -6.76
C ASP A 231 0.78 11.76 -6.52
N TYR A 232 2.10 11.94 -6.50
CA TYR A 232 2.70 13.27 -6.43
C TYR A 232 2.44 14.08 -7.71
N TRP A 233 2.42 13.40 -8.85
CA TRP A 233 2.41 14.01 -10.18
C TRP A 233 1.02 14.24 -10.75
N SER A 234 -0.04 13.94 -10.00
CA SER A 234 -1.40 14.11 -10.49
C SER A 234 -1.82 15.58 -10.58
N VAL A 235 -2.79 15.86 -11.43
CA VAL A 235 -3.56 17.11 -11.44
C VAL A 235 -4.95 16.77 -10.93
N GLY A 236 -5.47 17.49 -9.96
CA GLY A 236 -6.73 17.09 -9.37
C GLY A 236 -7.36 18.13 -8.47
N SER A 237 -8.52 17.73 -7.97
CA SER A 237 -9.25 18.51 -6.97
C SER A 237 -10.00 17.60 -6.02
N LYS A 238 -10.22 18.12 -4.82
CA LYS A 238 -10.97 17.51 -3.73
C LYS A 238 -11.93 18.54 -3.18
N LEU A 239 -13.20 18.21 -3.05
CA LEU A 239 -14.21 19.06 -2.44
C LEU A 239 -15.02 18.25 -1.44
N GLY A 240 -15.18 18.78 -0.23
CA GLY A 240 -15.98 18.18 0.82
C GLY A 240 -16.90 19.21 1.47
N VAL A 241 -18.19 18.88 1.59
CA VAL A 241 -19.17 19.73 2.27
C VAL A 241 -20.08 18.87 3.14
N GLY A 242 -19.88 18.96 4.47
CA GLY A 242 -20.69 18.23 5.43
C GLY A 242 -20.38 16.75 5.40
N LEU A 243 -21.23 15.95 4.75
CA LEU A 243 -21.10 14.47 4.71
C LEU A 243 -20.77 13.91 3.33
N ILE A 244 -20.79 14.73 2.28
CA ILE A 244 -20.59 14.29 0.90
C ILE A 244 -19.45 15.11 0.29
N GLY A 245 -18.65 14.44 -0.52
CA GLY A 245 -17.55 15.04 -1.24
C GLY A 245 -17.22 14.29 -2.51
N LEU A 246 -16.34 14.88 -3.30
CA LEU A 246 -15.86 14.36 -4.56
C LEU A 246 -14.36 14.61 -4.66
N GLU A 247 -13.65 13.63 -5.21
CA GLU A 247 -12.27 13.79 -5.63
C GLU A 247 -12.08 13.26 -7.03
N THR A 248 -11.34 14.02 -7.82
CA THR A 248 -11.02 13.70 -9.20
C THR A 248 -9.54 13.95 -9.42
N GLU A 249 -8.84 12.98 -10.02
CA GLU A 249 -7.43 13.14 -10.38
C GLU A 249 -7.19 12.72 -11.83
N VAL A 250 -6.19 13.35 -12.44
CA VAL A 250 -5.60 12.99 -13.73
C VAL A 250 -4.12 12.71 -13.48
N HIS A 251 -3.66 11.50 -13.82
CA HIS A 251 -2.32 11.02 -13.53
C HIS A 251 -1.38 11.27 -14.71
N LEU A 252 -0.54 12.31 -14.59
CA LEU A 252 0.29 12.77 -15.71
C LEU A 252 1.33 11.74 -16.15
N LEU A 253 1.86 10.95 -15.23
CA LEU A 253 2.81 9.89 -15.57
C LEU A 253 2.16 8.75 -16.36
N GLU A 254 0.90 8.42 -16.08
CA GLU A 254 0.14 7.41 -16.83
C GLU A 254 -0.18 7.89 -18.26
N ILE A 255 -0.42 9.19 -18.45
CA ILE A 255 -0.54 9.78 -19.79
C ILE A 255 0.77 9.60 -20.56
N ALA A 256 1.90 9.90 -19.91
CA ALA A 256 3.21 9.74 -20.53
C ALA A 256 3.51 8.27 -20.85
N ASP A 257 3.11 7.33 -19.99
CA ASP A 257 3.30 5.89 -20.21
C ASP A 257 2.41 5.36 -21.35
N LEU A 258 1.13 5.75 -21.39
CA LEU A 258 0.25 5.45 -22.52
C LEU A 258 0.87 5.88 -23.86
N ILE A 259 1.39 7.12 -23.93
CA ILE A 259 2.04 7.66 -25.14
C ILE A 259 3.32 6.88 -25.46
N ALA A 260 4.14 6.59 -24.45
CA ALA A 260 5.38 5.86 -24.61
C ALA A 260 5.13 4.43 -25.13
N GLY A 261 4.10 3.76 -24.64
CA GLY A 261 3.83 2.37 -25.03
C GLY A 261 3.06 2.23 -26.34
N ILE A 262 2.56 3.33 -26.95
CA ILE A 262 2.29 3.34 -28.41
C ILE A 262 3.55 2.92 -29.18
N PHE A 263 4.71 3.37 -28.71
CA PHE A 263 6.03 3.01 -29.23
C PHE A 263 6.67 1.83 -28.47
N THR A 264 5.86 1.02 -27.77
CA THR A 264 6.28 -0.17 -27.01
C THR A 264 7.24 0.11 -25.84
N ILE A 265 7.34 1.35 -25.36
CA ILE A 265 8.11 1.71 -24.17
C ILE A 265 7.17 1.68 -22.95
N ASP A 266 7.57 0.99 -21.88
CA ASP A 266 6.82 0.91 -20.62
C ASP A 266 7.77 1.26 -19.47
N PHE A 267 7.56 2.42 -18.84
CA PHE A 267 8.41 2.91 -17.75
C PHE A 267 7.72 2.86 -16.38
N THR A 268 6.39 2.76 -16.34
CA THR A 268 5.63 2.43 -15.12
C THR A 268 5.67 0.94 -14.79
N ASN A 269 6.15 0.13 -15.73
CA ASN A 269 6.39 -1.30 -15.64
C ASN A 269 5.11 -2.09 -15.31
N ASP A 270 3.98 -1.73 -15.90
CA ASP A 270 2.68 -2.31 -15.58
C ASP A 270 1.92 -2.92 -16.76
N ASP A 271 2.58 -3.02 -17.92
CA ASP A 271 2.17 -3.83 -19.06
C ASP A 271 2.24 -5.32 -18.74
N TYR A 272 1.16 -6.06 -19.01
CA TYR A 272 1.22 -7.53 -18.89
C TYR A 272 2.09 -8.14 -19.99
N ALA A 273 2.25 -7.47 -21.13
CA ALA A 273 3.16 -7.91 -22.19
C ALA A 273 4.63 -7.95 -21.76
N LYS A 274 5.05 -7.14 -20.79
CA LYS A 274 6.47 -6.98 -20.43
C LYS A 274 6.79 -7.24 -18.97
N SER A 275 5.78 -7.51 -18.16
CA SER A 275 5.97 -7.63 -16.72
C SER A 275 5.10 -8.70 -16.09
N ARG A 276 5.59 -9.26 -14.99
CA ARG A 276 4.90 -10.26 -14.18
C ARG A 276 4.94 -9.87 -12.69
N PRO A 277 3.99 -10.35 -11.87
CA PRO A 277 4.10 -10.17 -10.42
C PRO A 277 5.34 -10.91 -9.86
N PHE A 278 5.83 -10.43 -8.72
CA PHE A 278 6.85 -11.12 -7.94
C PHE A 278 6.38 -12.51 -7.50
N LYS A 279 7.26 -13.51 -7.62
CA LYS A 279 6.99 -14.91 -7.25
C LYS A 279 7.37 -15.17 -5.79
N PHE A 280 6.63 -14.56 -4.86
CA PHE A 280 6.80 -14.81 -3.43
C PHE A 280 5.83 -15.87 -2.90
N THR A 281 6.35 -16.76 -2.06
CA THR A 281 5.54 -17.67 -1.23
C THR A 281 4.70 -16.90 -0.23
N LYS A 282 3.67 -17.54 0.34
CA LYS A 282 2.83 -16.91 1.36
C LYS A 282 3.65 -16.42 2.56
N THR A 283 4.55 -17.27 3.07
CA THR A 283 5.44 -16.94 4.20
C THR A 283 6.38 -15.77 3.87
N GLN A 284 6.91 -15.71 2.65
CA GLN A 284 7.72 -14.56 2.21
C GLN A 284 6.91 -13.27 2.20
N LYS A 285 5.67 -13.30 1.69
CA LYS A 285 4.78 -12.11 1.70
C LYS A 285 4.45 -11.66 3.12
N GLU A 286 4.17 -12.61 4.02
CA GLU A 286 3.91 -12.31 5.44
C GLU A 286 5.13 -11.66 6.12
N ASN A 287 6.33 -12.24 5.93
CA ASN A 287 7.57 -11.66 6.45
C ASN A 287 7.85 -10.27 5.86
N LEU A 288 7.62 -10.10 4.55
CA LEU A 288 7.79 -8.83 3.88
C LEU A 288 6.82 -7.78 4.42
N SER A 289 5.57 -8.16 4.68
CA SER A 289 4.56 -7.29 5.28
C SER A 289 5.00 -6.82 6.66
N LYS A 290 5.49 -7.72 7.53
CA LYS A 290 5.98 -7.36 8.87
C LYS A 290 7.14 -6.36 8.81
N VAL A 291 8.10 -6.59 7.91
CA VAL A 291 9.23 -5.67 7.73
C VAL A 291 8.77 -4.32 7.17
N LYS A 292 7.87 -4.32 6.17
CA LYS A 292 7.28 -3.08 5.61
C LYS A 292 6.53 -2.30 6.69
N GLU A 293 5.72 -2.96 7.51
CA GLU A 293 4.96 -2.35 8.60
C GLU A 293 5.90 -1.74 9.66
N ALA A 294 6.96 -2.44 10.04
CA ALA A 294 7.99 -1.90 10.92
C ALA A 294 8.67 -0.68 10.32
N LEU A 295 9.06 -0.74 9.03
CA LEU A 295 9.67 0.38 8.30
C LEU A 295 8.79 1.63 8.23
N ARG A 296 7.46 1.46 8.26
CA ARG A 296 6.51 2.58 8.26
C ARG A 296 6.29 3.17 9.65
N ASN A 297 6.21 2.33 10.68
CA ASN A 297 5.72 2.74 11.99
C ASN A 297 6.83 3.03 13.01
N TYR A 298 7.99 2.38 12.88
CA TYR A 298 9.09 2.59 13.83
C TYR A 298 9.85 3.87 13.53
N LYS A 299 10.31 4.51 14.59
CA LYS A 299 11.19 5.66 14.58
C LYS A 299 12.66 5.23 14.50
N GLU A 300 13.54 6.15 14.14
CA GLU A 300 14.97 5.86 14.02
C GLU A 300 15.61 5.32 15.32
N ASN A 301 15.13 5.77 16.48
CA ASN A 301 15.59 5.25 17.78
C ASN A 301 15.18 3.78 18.02
N GLU A 302 14.00 3.38 17.54
CA GLU A 302 13.53 1.98 17.63
C GLU A 302 14.33 1.09 16.66
N PHE A 303 14.61 1.56 15.45
CA PHE A 303 15.54 0.86 14.54
C PHE A 303 16.93 0.72 15.13
N LYS A 304 17.44 1.76 15.79
CA LYS A 304 18.73 1.70 16.48
C LYS A 304 18.73 0.63 17.57
N GLU A 305 17.67 0.53 18.37
CA GLU A 305 17.54 -0.49 19.40
C GLU A 305 17.52 -1.92 18.82
N ILE A 306 16.77 -2.13 17.73
CA ILE A 306 16.74 -3.42 17.01
C ILE A 306 18.14 -3.78 16.48
N ARG A 307 18.85 -2.83 15.87
CA ARG A 307 20.21 -3.04 15.36
C ARG A 307 21.17 -3.36 16.50
N GLU A 308 21.12 -2.64 17.60
CA GLU A 308 21.99 -2.88 18.76
C GLU A 308 21.74 -4.25 19.40
N GLN A 309 20.48 -4.67 19.51
CA GLN A 309 20.10 -5.94 20.12
C GLN A 309 20.49 -7.15 19.27
N TYR A 310 20.33 -7.07 17.95
CA TYR A 310 20.45 -8.24 17.06
C TYR A 310 21.68 -8.25 16.14
N LEU A 311 22.25 -7.09 15.79
CA LEU A 311 23.45 -7.02 14.94
C LEU A 311 24.73 -7.29 15.76
N ASN A 312 24.83 -6.70 16.95
CA ASN A 312 26.02 -6.82 17.81
C ASN A 312 26.09 -8.14 18.58
N SER A 313 24.98 -8.87 18.69
CA SER A 313 24.93 -10.10 19.46
C SER A 313 25.53 -11.30 18.70
N GLY A 314 25.81 -11.17 17.39
CA GLY A 314 26.32 -12.27 16.56
C GLY A 314 25.36 -13.48 16.51
N VAL A 315 24.13 -13.30 16.99
CA VAL A 315 23.13 -14.36 17.06
C VAL A 315 22.50 -14.49 15.68
N THR A 316 23.10 -15.34 14.85
CA THR A 316 22.36 -15.98 13.77
C THR A 316 21.22 -16.77 14.43
N PRO A 317 19.93 -16.44 14.21
CA PRO A 317 18.84 -17.24 14.74
C PRO A 317 18.98 -18.65 14.18
N SER A 318 19.15 -19.65 15.05
CA SER A 318 19.16 -21.05 14.61
C SER A 318 17.80 -21.36 14.00
N VAL A 319 17.82 -21.68 12.72
CA VAL A 319 16.70 -22.29 11.99
C VAL A 319 16.54 -23.71 12.52
N THR A 320 16.09 -23.86 13.76
CA THR A 320 15.81 -25.17 14.36
C THR A 320 14.87 -25.00 15.54
N GLU A 321 13.55 -25.08 15.28
CA GLU A 321 12.55 -25.68 16.17
C GLU A 321 11.15 -25.55 15.54
N THR A 322 10.91 -26.31 14.48
CA THR A 322 9.55 -26.71 14.09
C THR A 322 9.60 -27.98 13.25
N ALA A 323 10.22 -29.03 13.81
CA ALA A 323 10.16 -30.36 13.21
C ALA A 323 10.34 -31.43 14.28
N GLU A 324 9.44 -31.50 15.26
CA GLU A 324 9.25 -32.72 16.05
C GLU A 324 7.89 -32.70 16.73
N THR A 325 6.88 -33.29 16.08
CA THR A 325 5.90 -34.22 16.67
C THR A 325 4.80 -34.59 15.66
N SER A 326 5.10 -35.60 14.84
CA SER A 326 4.07 -36.53 14.38
C SER A 326 4.72 -37.87 14.03
N LYS A 327 5.07 -38.63 15.08
CA LYS A 327 5.24 -40.09 14.93
C LYS A 327 3.86 -40.67 14.61
N VAL A 328 3.64 -40.96 13.34
CA VAL A 328 2.51 -41.79 12.90
C VAL A 328 2.82 -43.22 13.32
N GLU A 329 2.00 -43.73 14.24
CA GLU A 329 1.98 -45.10 14.71
C GLU A 329 1.54 -46.03 13.57
N GLU A 330 2.48 -46.79 13.01
CA GLU A 330 2.24 -47.74 11.95
C GLU A 330 1.55 -49.00 12.52
N LYS A 331 0.25 -49.16 12.27
CA LYS A 331 -0.50 -50.37 12.64
C LYS A 331 -0.08 -51.56 11.77
N PRO A 332 0.15 -52.76 12.35
CA PRO A 332 0.52 -53.93 11.57
C PRO A 332 -0.67 -54.48 10.75
N LYS A 333 -0.44 -54.69 9.45
CA LYS A 333 -1.34 -55.40 8.55
C LYS A 333 -1.52 -56.85 9.00
N LYS A 334 -2.74 -57.24 9.37
CA LYS A 334 -3.15 -58.64 9.49
C LYS A 334 -3.25 -59.27 8.09
N LYS A 335 -2.48 -60.32 7.85
CA LYS A 335 -2.70 -61.26 6.75
C LYS A 335 -3.96 -62.08 7.02
N LYS A 336 -4.87 -62.13 6.06
CA LYS A 336 -5.77 -63.26 5.79
C LYS A 336 -5.93 -63.39 4.29
#